data_AF-A0A1G8S515-F1
#
_entry.id   AF-A0A1G8S515-F1
#
_cell.length_a   1.000
_cell.length_b   1.000
_cell.length_c   1.000
_cell.angle_alpha   90.00
_cell.angle_beta   90.00
_cell.angle_gamma   90.00
#
_symmetry.space_group_name_H-M   'P 1'
#
loop_
_entity.id
_entity.type
_entity.pdbx_description
1 polymer ?
#
loop_
_entity_poly.entity_id
_entity_poly.type
_entity_poly.pdbx_seq_one_letter_code
_entity_poly.pdbx_strand_id
1 'polypeptide(L)'
;MFGVVLWCSDDGEKAVIWCEDHGDLAFYHETGVSQALEAGDMVRFRSEPAKKMRLAKDLVLIAQDGFRGLPERLKAVGGAGRATPPSANAVSVVPAA
;
A
#
# COMPACT_ATOMS: atom_id res chain seq x y z
N MET A 1 10.52 -3.77 13.07
CA MET A 1 9.58 -2.82 12.46
C MET A 1 8.22 -3.49 12.40
N PHE A 2 7.16 -2.76 12.71
CA PHE A 2 5.78 -3.17 12.45
C PHE A 2 5.28 -2.59 11.13
N GLY A 3 4.33 -3.28 10.51
CA GLY A 3 3.65 -2.82 9.32
C GLY A 3 2.36 -3.57 9.04
N VAL A 4 1.63 -3.08 8.05
CA VAL A 4 0.38 -3.66 7.57
C VAL A 4 0.59 -4.17 6.15
N VAL A 5 0.21 -5.43 5.90
CA VAL A 5 0.24 -6.01 4.55
C VAL A 5 -0.79 -5.29 3.68
N LEU A 6 -0.35 -4.65 2.59
CA LEU A 6 -1.22 -4.00 1.61
C LEU A 6 -1.62 -4.94 0.48
N TRP A 7 -0.77 -5.90 0.18
CA TRP A 7 -0.95 -6.91 -0.87
C TRP A 7 -0.02 -8.09 -0.59
N CYS A 8 -0.45 -9.29 -0.97
CA CYS A 8 0.35 -10.51 -1.00
C CYS A 8 0.08 -11.27 -2.30
N SER A 9 1.03 -12.11 -2.72
CA SER A 9 0.81 -13.06 -3.81
C SER A 9 0.01 -14.28 -3.32
N ASP A 10 -0.64 -14.99 -4.24
CA ASP A 10 -1.50 -16.14 -3.92
C ASP A 10 -0.76 -17.28 -3.20
N ASP A 11 0.54 -17.41 -3.44
CA ASP A 11 1.45 -18.38 -2.82
C ASP A 11 2.02 -17.92 -1.46
N GLY A 12 1.78 -16.66 -1.07
CA GLY A 12 2.26 -16.08 0.19
C GLY A 12 3.76 -15.76 0.23
N GLU A 13 4.49 -16.03 -0.85
CA GLU A 13 5.95 -15.82 -0.93
C GLU A 13 6.34 -14.36 -1.14
N LYS A 14 5.39 -13.49 -1.49
CA LYS A 14 5.62 -12.06 -1.74
C LYS A 14 4.57 -11.22 -1.05
N ALA A 15 4.99 -10.09 -0.50
CA ALA A 15 4.08 -9.11 0.05
C ALA A 15 4.62 -7.68 -0.07
N VAL A 16 3.70 -6.72 -0.13
CA VAL A 16 3.98 -5.28 -0.02
C VAL A 16 3.42 -4.81 1.31
N ILE A 17 4.25 -4.16 2.10
CA ILE A 17 3.95 -3.81 3.49
C ILE A 17 4.05 -2.30 3.65
N TRP A 18 3.04 -1.70 4.27
CA TRP A 18 3.11 -0.32 4.73
C TRP A 18 3.67 -0.27 6.14
N CYS A 19 4.67 0.57 6.31
CA CYS A 19 5.49 0.64 7.51
C CYS A 19 4.89 1.59 8.56
N GLU A 20 5.12 1.29 9.85
CA GLU A 20 4.71 2.14 10.98
C GLU A 20 5.29 3.56 10.93
N ASP A 21 6.40 3.76 10.24
CA ASP A 21 7.03 5.07 10.04
C ASP A 21 6.40 5.88 8.89
N HIS A 22 5.41 5.31 8.21
CA HIS A 22 4.72 5.88 7.05
C HIS A 22 5.64 6.29 5.88
N GLY A 23 6.88 5.80 5.84
CA GLY A 23 7.81 6.01 4.74
C GLY A 23 7.58 5.06 3.55
N ASP A 24 8.65 4.85 2.81
CA ASP A 24 8.82 4.12 1.54
C ASP A 24 8.27 2.70 1.32
N LEU A 25 7.21 2.16 1.95
CA LEU A 25 6.84 0.73 1.83
C LEU A 25 8.01 -0.29 2.07
N ALA A 26 7.67 -1.56 2.21
CA ALA A 26 8.66 -2.64 2.26
C ALA A 26 8.19 -3.82 1.41
N PHE A 27 9.13 -4.45 0.72
CA PHE A 27 8.88 -5.64 -0.10
C PHE A 27 9.38 -6.88 0.61
N TYR A 28 8.50 -7.84 0.85
CA TYR A 28 8.83 -9.16 1.34
C TYR A 28 8.97 -10.13 0.17
N HIS A 29 10.01 -10.95 0.20
CA HIS A 29 10.15 -12.10 -0.69
C HIS A 29 10.96 -13.20 -0.02
N GLU A 30 10.32 -14.35 0.18
CA GLU A 30 10.93 -15.56 0.72
C GLU A 30 10.24 -16.79 0.12
N THR A 31 11.03 -17.64 -0.53
CA THR A 31 10.54 -18.82 -1.25
C THR A 31 10.48 -20.04 -0.36
N GLY A 32 9.49 -20.90 -0.55
CA GLY A 32 9.34 -22.15 0.22
C GLY A 32 8.81 -21.95 1.65
N VAL A 33 8.48 -20.70 2.02
CA VAL A 33 7.80 -20.35 3.27
C VAL A 33 6.43 -19.80 2.89
N SER A 34 5.43 -20.68 2.88
CA SER A 34 4.04 -20.23 2.70
C SER A 34 3.52 -19.72 4.03
N GLN A 35 3.44 -18.39 4.15
CA GLN A 35 2.70 -17.75 5.22
C GLN A 35 1.31 -17.40 4.69
N ALA A 36 0.27 -17.71 5.46
CA ALA A 36 -1.10 -17.30 5.16
C ALA A 36 -1.25 -15.80 5.47
N LEU A 37 -0.62 -14.95 4.65
CA LEU A 37 -0.73 -13.50 4.72
C LEU A 37 -1.93 -13.05 3.90
N GLU A 38 -2.69 -12.12 4.45
CA GLU A 38 -3.76 -11.42 3.76
C GLU A 38 -3.55 -9.90 3.85
N ALA A 39 -4.15 -9.19 2.90
CA ALA A 39 -4.14 -7.73 2.95
C ALA A 39 -4.95 -7.24 4.16
N GLY A 40 -4.35 -6.38 4.98
CA GLY A 40 -4.88 -5.93 6.27
C GLY A 40 -4.22 -6.60 7.49
N ASP A 41 -3.38 -7.62 7.28
CA ASP A 41 -2.63 -8.26 8.36
C ASP A 41 -1.58 -7.33 8.97
N MET A 42 -1.41 -7.43 10.28
CA MET A 42 -0.35 -6.75 11.00
C MET A 42 0.84 -7.69 11.19
N VAL A 43 2.01 -7.23 10.77
CA VAL A 43 3.25 -8.02 10.74
C VAL A 43 4.39 -7.29 11.44
N ARG A 44 5.36 -8.06 11.91
CA ARG A 44 6.66 -7.58 12.37
C ARG A 44 7.76 -8.16 11.50
N PHE A 45 8.75 -7.35 11.14
CA PHE A 45 9.86 -7.77 10.29
C PHE A 45 11.12 -6.95 10.60
N ARG A 46 12.26 -7.45 10.12
CA ARG A 46 13.49 -6.64 9.96
C ARG A 46 13.43 -5.91 8.62
N SER A 47 13.71 -4.61 8.65
CA SER A 47 13.80 -3.80 7.44
C SER A 47 15.26 -3.63 7.05
N GLU A 48 15.60 -3.95 5.81
CA GLU A 48 16.92 -3.75 5.23
C GLU A 48 16.84 -2.80 4.03
N PRO A 49 17.72 -1.79 3.94
CA PRO A 49 17.75 -0.90 2.79
C PRO A 49 18.26 -1.64 1.54
N ALA A 50 17.54 -1.52 0.42
CA ALA A 50 17.91 -2.14 -0.85
C ALA A 50 17.70 -1.20 -2.04
N LYS A 51 18.78 -0.55 -2.50
CA LYS A 51 18.78 0.41 -3.61
C LYS A 51 17.68 1.48 -3.46
N LYS A 52 16.51 1.28 -4.09
CA LYS A 52 15.36 2.20 -4.15
C LYS A 52 14.13 1.71 -3.38
N MET A 53 14.27 0.65 -2.58
CA MET A 53 13.18 0.11 -1.76
C MET A 53 13.72 -0.45 -0.45
N ARG A 54 12.81 -0.80 0.46
CA ARG A 54 13.14 -1.54 1.69
C ARG A 54 12.76 -3.00 1.50
N LEU A 55 13.60 -3.92 1.97
CA LEU A 55 13.29 -5.34 2.04
C LEU A 55 12.82 -5.71 3.44
N ALA A 56 11.73 -6.44 3.52
CA ALA A 56 11.26 -7.07 4.73
C ALA A 56 11.84 -8.48 4.84
N LYS A 57 12.47 -8.78 5.98
CA LYS A 57 13.10 -10.06 6.32
C LYS A 57 12.58 -10.58 7.65
N ASP A 58 12.58 -11.90 7.82
CA ASP A 58 12.10 -12.61 9.01
C ASP A 58 10.71 -12.12 9.42
N LEU A 59 9.79 -12.18 8.47
CA LEU A 59 8.43 -11.70 8.65
C LEU A 59 7.68 -12.60 9.63
N VAL A 60 7.05 -11.99 10.62
CA VAL A 60 6.23 -12.64 11.64
C VAL A 60 4.85 -12.00 11.65
N LEU A 61 3.82 -12.81 11.47
CA LEU A 61 2.42 -12.40 11.64
C LEU A 61 2.12 -12.12 13.11
N ILE A 62 1.60 -10.93 13.41
CA ILE A 62 1.28 -10.48 14.78
C ILE A 62 -0.22 -10.52 15.03
N ALA A 63 -1.00 -10.05 14.06
CA ALA A 63 -2.46 -10.15 14.10
C ALA A 63 -3.00 -10.30 12.68
N GLN A 64 -3.87 -11.30 12.50
CA GLN A 64 -4.65 -11.43 11.27
C GLN A 64 -5.69 -10.32 11.22
N ASP A 65 -5.87 -9.73 10.05
CA ASP A 65 -6.95 -8.81 9.74
C ASP A 65 -7.07 -7.58 10.66
N GLY A 66 -5.98 -7.21 11.34
CA GLY A 66 -5.97 -6.11 12.31
C GLY A 66 -6.33 -4.75 11.69
N PHE A 67 -6.20 -4.62 10.38
CA PHE A 67 -6.49 -3.41 9.61
C PHE A 67 -7.30 -3.70 8.34
N ARG A 68 -8.32 -4.55 8.44
CA ARG A 68 -9.26 -4.85 7.35
C ARG A 68 -9.68 -3.60 6.58
N GLY A 69 -9.65 -3.65 5.25
CA GLY A 69 -10.15 -2.57 4.39
C GLY A 69 -9.21 -1.36 4.28
N LEU A 70 -8.07 -1.36 4.98
CA LEU A 70 -7.06 -0.31 4.84
C LEU A 70 -6.54 -0.17 3.40
N PRO A 71 -6.18 -1.27 2.69
CA PRO A 71 -5.72 -1.17 1.30
C PRO A 71 -6.75 -0.48 0.39
N GLU A 72 -8.04 -0.78 0.58
CA GLU A 72 -9.15 -0.23 -0.19
C GLU A 72 -9.33 1.26 0.08
N ARG A 73 -9.23 1.66 1.35
CA ARG A 73 -9.30 3.07 1.76
C ARG A 73 -8.12 3.87 1.20
N LEU A 74 -6.91 3.30 1.21
CA LEU A 74 -5.74 3.93 0.61
C LEU A 74 -5.90 4.10 -0.91
N LYS A 75 -6.41 3.08 -1.61
CA LYS A 75 -6.73 3.16 -3.04
C LYS A 75 -7.76 4.26 -3.34
N ALA A 76 -8.82 4.36 -2.52
CA ALA A 76 -9.88 5.36 -2.71
C ALA A 76 -9.34 6.80 -2.59
N VAL A 77 -8.49 7.05 -1.59
CA VAL A 77 -7.88 8.39 -1.39
C VAL A 77 -6.85 8.69 -2.48
N GLY A 78 -6.02 7.71 -2.87
CA GLY A 78 -5.04 7.87 -3.95
C GLY A 78 -5.67 8.13 -5.33
N GLY A 79 -6.87 7.61 -5.57
CA GLY A 79 -7.65 7.89 -6.79
C GLY A 79 -8.29 9.28 -6.81
N ALA A 80 -8.77 9.77 -5.67
CA ALA A 80 -9.40 11.09 -5.55
C ALA A 80 -8.44 12.26 -5.81
N GLY A 81 -7.13 12.07 -5.53
CA GLY A 81 -6.09 13.07 -5.81
C GLY A 81 -5.74 13.25 -7.29
N ARG A 82 -6.29 12.43 -8.19
CA ARG A 82 -6.05 12.50 -9.64
C ARG A 82 -7.16 13.22 -10.42
N ALA A 83 -8.07 13.89 -9.73
CA ALA A 83 -9.04 14.78 -10.38
C ALA A 83 -8.28 15.87 -11.16
N THR A 84 -8.45 15.86 -12.48
CA THR A 84 -7.94 16.89 -13.39
C THR A 84 -8.36 18.26 -12.87
N PRO A 85 -7.45 19.26 -12.75
CA PRO A 85 -7.89 20.61 -12.43
C PRO A 85 -8.91 21.06 -13.48
N PRO A 86 -9.99 21.78 -13.11
CA PRO A 86 -10.92 22.31 -14.09
C PRO A 86 -10.15 23.19 -15.08
N SER A 87 -10.26 22.87 -16.36
CA SER A 87 -9.71 23.70 -17.45
C SER A 87 -10.27 25.11 -17.32
N ALA A 88 -9.41 26.08 -17.07
CA ALA A 88 -9.76 27.49 -16.82
C ALA A 88 -10.19 28.25 -18.08
N ASN A 89 -10.90 27.63 -19.03
CA ASN A 89 -11.39 28.28 -20.24
C ASN A 89 -12.78 27.81 -20.64
N ALA A 90 -13.78 28.15 -19.82
CA ALA A 90 -15.16 28.26 -20.27
C ALA A 90 -15.56 29.74 -20.22
N VAL A 91 -15.15 30.50 -21.25
CA VAL A 91 -15.71 31.82 -21.50
C VAL A 91 -17.12 31.60 -22.04
N SER A 92 -18.13 31.88 -21.22
CA SER A 92 -19.53 31.91 -21.67
C SER A 92 -19.76 33.21 -22.43
N VAL A 93 -19.83 33.14 -23.76
CA VAL A 93 -20.27 34.25 -24.60
C VAL A 93 -21.79 34.36 -24.45
N VAL A 94 -22.26 35.46 -23.87
CA VAL A 94 -23.69 35.81 -23.86
C VAL A 94 -24.04 36.54 -25.16
N PRO A 95 -25.14 36.19 -25.86
CA PRO A 95 -25.58 36.98 -27.00
C PRO A 95 -26.32 38.24 -26.53
N ALA A 96 -26.03 39.37 -27.19
CA ALA A 96 -26.73 40.63 -26.97
C ALA A 96 -28.13 40.58 -27.62
N ALA A 97 -29.13 41.11 -26.90
CA ALA A 97 -30.49 41.36 -27.40
C ALA A 97 -30.62 42.81 -27.89
#